data_AF-A0A3S9PBW5-F1
#
_entry.id   AF-A0A3S9PBW5-F1
#
_cell.length_a   1.000
_cell.length_b   1.000
_cell.length_c   1.000
_cell.angle_alpha   90.00
_cell.angle_beta   90.00
_cell.angle_gamma   90.00
#
_symmetry.space_group_name_H-M   'P 1'
#
loop_
_entity.id
_entity.type
_entity.pdbx_description
1 polymer ?
#
loop_
_entity_poly.entity_id
_entity_poly.type
_entity_poly.pdbx_seq_one_letter_code
_entity_poly.pdbx_strand_id
1 'polypeptide(L)'
;MAFKKQVSYGTILVNLETRQPIALLHDRKVETVSKWLLAHPEIKIITRDRSSSYVSAAAKGAHQAEQISDKWHLLDNLSAVIRSYLEGYKSDIRTVCENISANEHEKLKSTLLSQKIELPDTKYSALFKKVKELQKEGKLSQRTIAKELGINRDAVGRYFKLDAYPRNFSEPIDEKKYSSFIRKI
;
A
#
# COMPACT_ATOMS: atom_id res chain seq x y z
N MET A 1 9.34 18.25 7.90
CA MET A 1 10.41 19.16 8.39
C MET A 1 11.70 18.77 7.72
N ALA A 2 12.33 19.69 6.97
CA ALA A 2 13.53 19.43 6.18
C ALA A 2 14.69 20.26 6.76
N PHE A 3 15.78 19.60 7.13
CA PHE A 3 17.09 20.22 7.34
C PHE A 3 17.94 20.08 6.08
N LYS A 4 18.72 21.11 5.80
CA LYS A 4 19.24 21.54 4.48
C LYS A 4 20.38 20.65 3.94
N LYS A 5 20.45 20.55 2.61
CA LYS A 5 21.48 19.92 1.76
C LYS A 5 22.91 20.39 2.07
N GLN A 6 23.78 19.47 2.54
CA GLN A 6 25.21 19.32 2.18
C GLN A 6 25.80 18.07 2.91
N VAL A 7 25.23 16.89 2.68
CA VAL A 7 25.65 15.69 3.44
C VAL A 7 26.93 15.11 2.82
N SER A 8 28.05 15.27 3.52
CA SER A 8 29.24 14.43 3.30
C SER A 8 28.83 12.98 3.58
N TYR A 9 28.78 12.15 2.55
CA TYR A 9 28.44 10.73 2.70
C TYR A 9 29.70 9.97 3.11
N GLY A 10 29.69 9.37 4.29
CA GLY A 10 30.69 8.40 4.73
C GLY A 10 30.46 7.02 4.12
N THR A 11 31.44 6.14 4.27
CA THR A 11 31.34 4.73 3.85
C THR A 11 31.21 3.85 5.09
N ILE A 12 30.14 3.06 5.17
CA ILE A 12 30.03 2.01 6.18
C ILE A 12 30.50 0.68 5.59
N LEU A 13 31.32 -0.03 6.33
CA LEU A 13 31.78 -1.38 6.01
C LEU A 13 31.06 -2.32 6.98
N VAL A 14 30.45 -3.37 6.43
CA VAL A 14 29.63 -4.32 7.19
C VAL A 14 30.15 -5.71 6.91
N ASN A 15 30.32 -6.50 7.96
CA ASN A 15 30.67 -7.91 7.82
C ASN A 15 29.48 -8.69 7.23
N LEU A 16 29.72 -9.45 6.16
CA LEU A 16 28.67 -10.13 5.40
C LEU A 16 28.00 -11.27 6.19
N GLU A 17 28.74 -11.94 7.07
CA GLU A 17 28.25 -13.09 7.83
C GLU A 17 27.44 -12.64 9.04
N THR A 18 28.00 -11.73 9.84
CA THR A 18 27.41 -11.26 11.10
C THR A 18 26.41 -10.12 10.91
N ARG A 19 26.43 -9.47 9.74
CA ARG A 19 25.65 -8.27 9.41
C ARG A 19 25.90 -7.08 10.36
N GLN A 20 27.07 -7.06 11.00
CA GLN A 20 27.47 -5.98 11.90
C GLN A 20 28.39 -4.98 11.19
N PRO A 21 28.22 -3.67 11.46
CA PRO A 21 29.20 -2.67 11.04
C PRO A 21 30.58 -2.98 11.63
N ILE A 22 31.60 -3.00 10.79
CA ILE A 22 33.00 -3.21 11.19
C ILE A 22 33.84 -1.95 11.07
N ALA A 23 33.43 -1.00 10.22
CA ALA A 23 34.06 0.30 10.14
C ALA A 23 33.10 1.36 9.58
N LEU A 24 33.33 2.60 9.99
CA LEU A 24 32.67 3.78 9.43
C LEU A 24 33.77 4.77 9.01
N LEU A 25 33.87 5.01 7.71
CA LEU A 25 34.82 5.92 7.11
C LEU A 25 34.16 7.28 6.87
N HIS A 26 34.91 8.35 7.12
CA HIS A 26 34.43 9.73 7.10
C HIS A 26 34.06 10.24 5.70
N ASP A 27 34.53 9.57 4.64
CA ASP A 27 34.19 9.87 3.26
C ASP A 27 34.18 8.60 2.40
N ARG A 28 33.71 8.75 1.15
CA ARG A 28 33.68 7.72 0.11
C ARG A 28 34.87 7.79 -0.87
N LYS A 29 35.94 8.51 -0.52
CA LYS A 29 37.05 8.71 -1.45
C LYS A 29 37.78 7.40 -1.68
N VAL A 30 38.31 7.23 -2.89
CA VAL A 30 39.03 6.03 -3.30
C VAL A 30 40.18 5.76 -2.35
N GLU A 31 40.93 6.80 -2.00
CA GLU A 31 42.12 6.75 -1.16
C GLU A 31 41.79 6.28 0.26
N THR A 32 40.73 6.82 0.85
CA THR A 32 40.30 6.49 2.21
C THR A 32 39.88 5.02 2.31
N VAL A 33 39.04 4.58 1.38
CA VAL A 33 38.52 3.21 1.36
C VAL A 33 39.63 2.22 1.01
N SER A 34 40.48 2.52 0.01
CA SER A 34 41.60 1.64 -0.35
C SER A 34 42.60 1.49 0.78
N LYS A 35 42.90 2.57 1.52
CA LYS A 35 43.82 2.52 2.65
C LYS A 35 43.29 1.60 3.76
N TRP A 36 41.99 1.65 4.03
CA TRP A 36 41.37 0.73 4.98
C TRP A 36 41.44 -0.70 4.48
N LEU A 37 41.08 -0.96 3.22
CA LEU A 37 41.14 -2.31 2.64
C LEU A 37 42.56 -2.90 2.63
N LEU A 38 43.60 -2.10 2.39
CA LEU A 38 45.00 -2.56 2.45
C LEU A 38 45.40 -3.04 3.85
N ALA A 39 44.82 -2.46 4.90
CA ALA A 39 45.05 -2.87 6.27
C ALA A 39 44.32 -4.18 6.64
N HIS A 40 43.44 -4.67 5.76
CA HIS A 40 42.61 -5.85 5.96
C HIS A 40 42.79 -6.88 4.82
N PRO A 41 43.99 -7.46 4.64
CA PRO A 41 44.26 -8.42 3.58
C PRO A 41 43.48 -9.73 3.72
N GLU A 42 42.95 -10.04 4.90
CA GLU A 42 42.13 -11.21 5.20
C GLU A 42 40.78 -11.21 4.47
N ILE A 43 40.34 -10.07 3.94
CA ILE A 43 39.09 -9.94 3.20
C ILE A 43 39.21 -10.67 1.86
N LYS A 44 38.37 -11.68 1.66
CA LYS A 44 38.32 -12.49 0.43
C LYS A 44 37.17 -12.13 -0.51
N ILE A 45 36.10 -11.56 0.02
CA ILE A 45 34.89 -11.22 -0.74
C ILE A 45 34.47 -9.81 -0.35
N ILE A 46 34.24 -8.96 -1.37
CA ILE A 46 33.72 -7.61 -1.22
C ILE A 46 32.41 -7.52 -2.00
N THR A 47 31.32 -7.36 -1.26
CA THR A 47 30.02 -7.02 -1.83
C THR A 47 29.86 -5.51 -1.80
N ARG A 48 29.71 -4.87 -2.97
CA ARG A 48 29.68 -3.40 -3.07
C ARG A 48 28.65 -2.87 -4.09
N ASP A 49 28.39 -1.58 -3.95
CA ASP A 49 27.71 -0.78 -4.96
C ASP A 49 28.55 -0.70 -6.25
N ARG A 50 27.89 -0.46 -7.38
CA ARG A 50 28.47 -0.25 -8.72
C ARG A 50 29.18 1.09 -8.90
N SER A 51 29.24 1.94 -7.86
CA SER A 51 29.99 3.20 -7.92
C SER A 51 31.44 2.97 -8.36
N SER A 52 31.88 3.75 -9.36
CA SER A 52 33.26 3.72 -9.87
C SER A 52 34.30 3.94 -8.77
N SER A 53 33.96 4.78 -7.76
CA SER A 53 34.82 5.01 -6.61
C SER A 53 35.10 3.75 -5.80
N TYR A 54 34.08 2.94 -5.50
CA TYR A 54 34.25 1.68 -4.79
C TYR A 54 34.91 0.60 -5.63
N VAL A 55 34.65 0.56 -6.95
CA VAL A 55 35.37 -0.31 -7.89
C VAL A 55 36.87 -0.03 -7.81
N SER A 56 37.26 1.24 -7.95
CA SER A 56 38.67 1.65 -7.90
C SER A 56 39.29 1.42 -6.52
N ALA A 57 38.55 1.66 -5.45
CA ALA A 57 39.04 1.44 -4.09
C ALA A 57 39.29 -0.04 -3.80
N ALA A 58 38.35 -0.92 -4.18
CA ALA A 58 38.49 -2.35 -4.03
C ALA A 58 39.65 -2.90 -4.89
N ALA A 59 39.75 -2.48 -6.15
CA ALA A 59 40.84 -2.89 -7.02
C ALA A 59 42.22 -2.47 -6.49
N LYS A 60 42.33 -1.29 -5.86
CA LYS A 60 43.60 -0.82 -5.26
C LYS A 60 43.89 -1.45 -3.90
N GLY A 61 42.86 -1.59 -3.05
CA GLY A 61 43.03 -1.91 -1.64
C GLY A 61 42.85 -3.38 -1.28
N ALA A 62 42.15 -4.15 -2.12
CA ALA A 62 41.90 -5.57 -1.91
C ALA A 62 41.81 -6.28 -3.27
N HIS A 63 42.87 -6.21 -4.07
CA HIS A 63 42.95 -6.83 -5.39
C HIS A 63 42.79 -8.37 -5.33
N GLN A 64 43.12 -8.98 -4.20
CA GLN A 64 42.95 -10.40 -3.92
C GLN A 64 41.48 -10.79 -3.65
N ALA A 65 40.61 -9.81 -3.33
CA ALA A 65 39.23 -10.08 -2.98
C ALA A 65 38.33 -10.16 -4.22
N GLU A 66 37.44 -11.13 -4.24
CA GLU A 66 36.40 -11.24 -5.26
C GLU A 66 35.36 -10.13 -5.06
N GLN A 67 35.05 -9.41 -6.15
CA GLN A 67 34.12 -8.28 -6.11
C GLN A 67 32.74 -8.70 -6.63
N ILE A 68 31.75 -8.65 -5.76
CA ILE A 68 30.37 -9.03 -6.04
C ILE A 68 29.48 -7.78 -5.98
N SER A 69 28.48 -7.70 -6.88
CA SER A 69 27.46 -6.64 -6.79
C SER A 69 26.61 -6.84 -5.54
N ASP A 70 26.26 -5.75 -4.86
CA ASP A 70 25.37 -5.86 -3.72
C ASP A 70 23.99 -6.44 -4.06
N LYS A 71 23.34 -6.97 -3.02
CA LYS A 71 22.05 -7.62 -3.13
C LYS A 71 20.99 -6.69 -3.73
N TRP A 72 21.06 -5.40 -3.42
CA TRP A 72 20.09 -4.44 -3.93
C TRP A 72 20.22 -4.33 -5.46
N HIS A 73 21.43 -4.20 -5.99
CA HIS A 73 21.67 -4.17 -7.43
C HIS A 73 21.22 -5.44 -8.12
N LEU A 74 21.45 -6.62 -7.53
CA LEU A 74 20.99 -7.88 -8.12
C LEU A 74 19.45 -7.93 -8.22
N LEU A 75 18.76 -7.51 -7.16
CA LEU A 75 17.30 -7.47 -7.12
C LEU A 75 16.71 -6.41 -8.04
N ASP A 76 17.35 -5.24 -8.13
CA ASP A 76 16.91 -4.14 -9.00
C ASP A 76 17.02 -4.54 -10.47
N ASN A 77 18.16 -5.12 -10.89
CA ASN A 77 18.32 -5.62 -12.26
C ASN A 77 17.31 -6.72 -12.58
N LEU A 78 17.12 -7.69 -11.68
CA LEU A 78 16.14 -8.77 -11.89
C LEU A 78 14.73 -8.19 -12.04
N SER A 79 14.37 -7.25 -11.17
CA SER A 79 13.06 -6.58 -11.21
C SER A 79 12.87 -5.81 -12.50
N ALA A 80 13.90 -5.11 -12.98
CA ALA A 80 13.86 -4.39 -14.25
C ALA A 80 13.64 -5.33 -15.44
N VAL A 81 14.36 -6.46 -15.48
CA VAL A 81 14.19 -7.48 -16.54
C VAL A 81 12.79 -8.09 -16.52
N ILE A 82 12.29 -8.47 -15.34
CA ILE A 82 10.94 -9.02 -15.20
C ILE A 82 9.90 -8.00 -15.65
N ARG A 83 10.04 -6.72 -15.28
CA ARG A 83 9.12 -5.67 -15.72
C ARG A 83 9.12 -5.52 -17.23
N SER A 84 10.29 -5.42 -17.85
CA SER A 84 10.39 -5.31 -19.31
C SER A 84 9.79 -6.52 -20.03
N TYR A 85 9.97 -7.72 -19.48
CA TYR A 85 9.34 -8.93 -20.01
C TYR A 85 7.81 -8.88 -19.91
N LEU A 86 7.28 -8.50 -18.74
CA LEU A 86 5.84 -8.40 -18.50
C LEU A 86 5.17 -7.24 -19.26
N GLU A 87 5.90 -6.19 -19.59
CA GLU A 87 5.40 -5.10 -20.45
C GLU A 87 4.95 -5.61 -21.82
N GLY A 88 5.59 -6.65 -22.36
CA GLY A 88 5.16 -7.32 -23.59
C GLY A 88 3.80 -8.01 -23.50
N TYR A 89 3.37 -8.38 -22.29
CA TYR A 89 2.10 -9.07 -22.02
C TYR A 89 1.06 -8.14 -21.38
N LYS A 90 1.27 -6.82 -21.42
CA LYS A 90 0.43 -5.86 -20.70
C LYS A 90 -1.05 -5.94 -21.08
N SER A 91 -1.38 -6.18 -22.35
CA SER A 91 -2.77 -6.36 -22.82
C SER A 91 -3.42 -7.62 -22.24
N ASP A 92 -2.67 -8.71 -22.20
CA ASP A 92 -3.15 -10.01 -21.77
C ASP A 92 -3.33 -10.02 -20.26
N ILE A 93 -2.35 -9.48 -19.52
CA ILE A 93 -2.44 -9.26 -18.08
C ILE A 93 -3.65 -8.37 -17.74
N ARG A 94 -3.86 -7.27 -18.49
CA ARG A 94 -5.03 -6.41 -18.31
C ARG A 94 -6.33 -7.16 -18.51
N THR A 95 -6.43 -7.93 -19.59
CA THR A 95 -7.62 -8.72 -19.91
C THR A 95 -7.91 -9.75 -18.81
N VAL A 96 -6.88 -10.44 -18.31
CA VAL A 96 -7.00 -11.39 -17.20
C VAL A 96 -7.43 -10.69 -15.92
N CYS A 97 -6.85 -9.54 -15.57
CA CYS A 97 -7.25 -8.76 -14.39
C CYS A 97 -8.69 -8.26 -14.48
N GLU A 98 -9.13 -7.79 -15.65
CA GLU A 98 -10.52 -7.36 -15.89
C GLU A 98 -11.48 -8.54 -15.72
N ASN A 99 -11.15 -9.71 -16.26
CA ASN A 99 -11.94 -10.93 -16.11
C ASN A 99 -11.99 -11.43 -14.66
N ILE A 100 -10.87 -11.44 -13.93
CA ILE A 100 -10.85 -11.82 -12.51
C ILE A 100 -11.73 -10.87 -11.69
N SER A 101 -11.60 -9.56 -11.92
CA SER A 101 -12.39 -8.55 -11.21
C SER A 101 -13.89 -8.70 -11.50
N ALA A 102 -14.27 -8.93 -12.76
CA ALA A 102 -15.65 -9.18 -13.15
C ALA A 102 -16.21 -10.44 -12.45
N ASN A 103 -15.41 -11.51 -12.38
CA ASN A 103 -15.81 -12.77 -11.75
C ASN A 103 -15.93 -12.65 -10.22
N GLU A 104 -15.05 -11.89 -9.56
CA GLU A 104 -15.18 -11.57 -8.13
C GLU A 104 -16.41 -10.70 -7.85
N HIS A 105 -16.69 -9.70 -8.70
CA HIS A 105 -17.88 -8.87 -8.58
C HIS A 105 -19.18 -9.68 -8.76
N GLU A 106 -19.23 -10.60 -9.74
CA GLU A 106 -20.33 -11.55 -9.95
C GLU A 106 -20.52 -12.46 -8.72
N LYS A 107 -19.44 -12.99 -8.16
CA LYS A 107 -19.45 -13.87 -6.98
C LYS A 107 -19.90 -13.12 -5.71
N LEU A 108 -19.45 -11.89 -5.51
CA LEU A 108 -19.89 -11.04 -4.40
C LEU A 108 -21.36 -10.66 -4.53
N LYS A 109 -21.81 -10.31 -5.75
CA LYS A 109 -23.20 -9.92 -6.02
C LYS A 109 -24.17 -11.09 -5.84
N SER A 110 -23.84 -12.27 -6.34
CA SER A 110 -24.63 -13.50 -6.13
C SER A 110 -24.70 -13.89 -4.65
N THR A 111 -23.60 -13.79 -3.91
CA THR A 111 -23.58 -14.04 -2.45
C THR A 111 -24.45 -13.04 -1.68
N LEU A 112 -24.44 -11.76 -2.06
CA LEU A 112 -25.26 -10.71 -1.45
C LEU A 112 -26.76 -10.85 -1.79
N LEU A 113 -27.11 -11.32 -2.99
CA LEU A 113 -28.50 -11.57 -3.40
C LEU A 113 -29.10 -12.81 -2.72
N SER A 114 -28.29 -13.84 -2.41
CA SER A 114 -28.74 -15.05 -1.71
C SER A 114 -28.90 -14.86 -0.19
N GLN A 115 -28.23 -13.85 0.40
CA GLN A 115 -28.47 -13.46 1.79
C GLN A 115 -29.72 -12.58 1.86
N LYS A 116 -30.88 -13.19 2.15
CA LYS A 116 -32.09 -12.49 2.59
C LYS A 116 -31.81 -11.90 3.99
N ILE A 117 -31.11 -10.78 4.05
CA ILE A 117 -30.81 -10.11 5.33
C ILE A 117 -32.08 -9.36 5.74
N GLU A 118 -32.71 -9.79 6.83
CA GLU A 118 -33.79 -9.05 7.47
C GLU A 118 -33.30 -7.64 7.79
N LEU A 119 -34.02 -6.61 7.33
CA LEU A 119 -33.64 -5.23 7.60
C LEU A 119 -33.60 -5.04 9.13
N PRO A 120 -32.53 -4.46 9.70
CA PRO A 120 -32.45 -4.20 11.14
C PRO A 120 -33.63 -3.33 11.56
N ASP A 121 -34.36 -3.74 12.61
CA ASP A 121 -35.62 -3.13 13.02
C ASP A 121 -35.36 -1.77 13.70
N THR A 122 -35.17 -0.76 12.86
CA THR A 122 -34.74 0.58 13.24
C THR A 122 -35.65 1.59 12.57
N LYS A 123 -35.77 2.77 13.17
CA LYS A 123 -36.56 3.88 12.63
C LYS A 123 -36.22 4.19 11.16
N TYR A 124 -34.94 4.06 10.79
CA TYR A 124 -34.44 4.38 9.44
C TYR A 124 -34.77 3.32 8.39
N SER A 125 -34.79 2.03 8.76
CA SER A 125 -35.18 0.95 7.85
C SER A 125 -36.69 0.93 7.59
N ALA A 126 -37.51 1.25 8.59
CA ALA A 126 -38.95 1.44 8.44
C ALA A 126 -39.29 2.63 7.53
N LEU A 127 -38.57 3.75 7.68
CA LEU A 127 -38.68 4.91 6.78
C LEU A 127 -38.29 4.54 5.34
N PHE A 128 -37.23 3.76 5.14
CA PHE A 128 -36.82 3.32 3.80
C PHE A 128 -37.88 2.44 3.12
N LYS A 129 -38.47 1.47 3.86
CA LYS A 129 -39.57 0.63 3.33
C LYS A 129 -40.77 1.47 2.90
N LYS A 130 -41.23 2.39 3.76
CA LYS A 130 -42.35 3.29 3.44
C LYS A 130 -42.07 4.19 2.23
N VAL A 131 -40.85 4.72 2.09
CA VAL A 131 -40.47 5.49 0.89
C VAL A 131 -40.54 4.62 -0.36
N LYS A 132 -40.12 3.35 -0.30
CA LYS A 132 -40.19 2.41 -1.42
C LYS A 132 -41.61 1.97 -1.77
N GLU A 133 -42.48 1.80 -0.78
CA GLU A 133 -43.92 1.54 -0.98
C GLU A 133 -44.58 2.71 -1.71
N LEU A 134 -44.39 3.95 -1.22
CA LEU A 134 -44.92 5.16 -1.85
C LEU A 134 -44.31 5.43 -3.23
N GLN A 135 -43.04 5.04 -3.46
CA GLN A 135 -42.41 5.06 -4.78
C GLN A 135 -43.09 4.08 -5.75
N LYS A 136 -43.44 2.87 -5.28
CA LYS A 136 -44.09 1.82 -6.07
C LYS A 136 -45.55 2.16 -6.39
N GLU A 137 -46.23 2.86 -5.49
CA GLU A 137 -47.58 3.40 -5.71
C GLU A 137 -47.63 4.51 -6.77
N GLY A 138 -46.47 5.08 -7.14
CA GLY A 138 -46.27 5.87 -8.36
C GLY A 138 -46.95 7.24 -8.41
N LYS A 139 -47.62 7.68 -7.35
CA LYS A 139 -48.53 8.86 -7.38
C LYS A 139 -48.04 10.10 -6.63
N LEU A 140 -46.91 10.04 -5.93
CA LEU A 140 -46.45 11.12 -5.05
C LEU A 140 -45.09 11.69 -5.49
N SER A 141 -45.00 13.02 -5.59
CA SER A 141 -43.73 13.72 -5.79
C SER A 141 -42.81 13.52 -4.58
N GLN A 142 -41.48 13.50 -4.77
CA GLN A 142 -40.52 13.39 -3.66
C GLN A 142 -40.74 14.44 -2.56
N ARG A 143 -41.26 15.63 -2.91
CA ARG A 143 -41.65 16.67 -1.96
C ARG A 143 -42.86 16.29 -1.12
N THR A 144 -43.83 15.60 -1.70
CA THR A 144 -45.05 15.14 -1.00
C THR A 144 -44.70 14.02 -0.04
N ILE A 145 -43.89 13.05 -0.49
CA ILE A 145 -43.38 11.95 0.35
C ILE A 145 -42.57 12.49 1.54
N ALA A 146 -41.74 13.52 1.31
CA ALA A 146 -40.97 14.17 2.38
C ALA A 146 -41.87 14.81 3.46
N LYS A 147 -42.95 15.49 3.04
CA LYS A 147 -43.93 16.10 3.95
C LYS A 147 -44.71 15.06 4.74
N GLU A 148 -45.16 14.00 4.07
CA GLU A 148 -45.97 12.93 4.68
C GLU A 148 -45.18 12.10 5.69
N LEU A 149 -43.91 11.80 5.39
CA LEU A 149 -43.04 11.03 6.29
C LEU A 149 -42.27 11.92 7.28
N GLY A 150 -42.38 13.24 7.21
CA GLY A 150 -41.68 14.18 8.09
C GLY A 150 -40.16 14.12 7.96
N ILE A 151 -39.63 13.83 6.77
CA ILE A 151 -38.19 13.69 6.50
C ILE A 151 -37.71 14.68 5.46
N ASN A 152 -36.40 14.98 5.45
CA ASN A 152 -35.81 15.88 4.46
C ASN A 152 -35.97 15.30 3.03
N ARG A 153 -36.40 16.14 2.09
CA ARG A 153 -36.53 15.81 0.65
C ARG A 153 -35.27 15.15 0.08
N ASP A 154 -34.08 15.60 0.48
CA ASP A 154 -32.81 15.05 0.00
C ASP A 154 -32.54 13.65 0.57
N ALA A 155 -33.16 13.27 1.69
CA ALA A 155 -33.17 11.89 2.18
C ALA A 155 -34.08 11.00 1.31
N VAL A 156 -35.27 11.48 0.93
CA VAL A 156 -36.17 10.78 -0.01
C VAL A 156 -35.48 10.57 -1.35
N GLY A 157 -34.84 11.62 -1.90
CA GLY A 157 -34.09 11.54 -3.16
C GLY A 157 -32.92 10.55 -3.11
N ARG A 158 -32.27 10.40 -1.95
CA ARG A 158 -31.25 9.36 -1.73
C ARG A 158 -31.86 7.95 -1.74
N TYR A 159 -32.96 7.74 -1.02
CA TYR A 159 -33.64 6.44 -0.96
C TYR A 159 -34.24 5.98 -2.29
N PHE A 160 -34.70 6.92 -3.13
CA PHE A 160 -35.18 6.60 -4.48
C PHE A 160 -34.11 5.96 -5.37
N LYS A 161 -32.85 6.37 -5.22
CA LYS A 161 -31.69 5.89 -6.01
C LYS A 161 -31.13 4.56 -5.53
N LEU A 162 -31.51 4.11 -4.34
CA LEU A 162 -30.97 2.91 -3.72
C LEU A 162 -31.92 1.73 -3.97
N ASP A 163 -31.43 0.67 -4.60
CA ASP A 163 -32.22 -0.55 -4.84
C ASP A 163 -32.34 -1.43 -3.58
N ALA A 164 -31.40 -1.26 -2.64
CA ALA A 164 -31.37 -1.93 -1.35
C ALA A 164 -31.02 -0.94 -0.23
N TYR A 165 -31.47 -1.23 0.99
CA TYR A 165 -31.14 -0.38 2.15
C TYR A 165 -29.61 -0.37 2.36
N PRO A 166 -28.97 0.80 2.44
CA PRO A 166 -27.52 0.88 2.50
C PRO A 166 -27.04 0.28 3.82
N ARG A 167 -26.15 -0.71 3.72
CA ARG A 167 -25.52 -1.45 4.83
C ARG A 167 -24.50 -0.59 5.57
N ASN A 168 -24.82 0.66 5.89
CA ASN A 168 -23.98 1.51 6.72
C ASN A 168 -24.34 1.23 8.17
N PHE A 169 -23.85 0.11 8.70
CA PHE A 169 -23.64 0.01 10.13
C PHE A 169 -22.56 1.05 10.47
N SER A 170 -22.96 2.25 10.89
CA SER A 170 -22.19 2.86 11.95
C SER A 170 -22.51 1.98 13.16
N GLU A 171 -21.65 1.00 13.46
CA GLU A 171 -21.66 0.43 14.80
C GLU A 171 -21.65 1.64 15.75
N PRO A 172 -22.54 1.69 16.76
CA PRO A 172 -22.40 2.68 17.81
C PRO A 172 -20.95 2.64 18.26
N ILE A 173 -20.27 3.78 18.24
CA ILE A 173 -18.88 3.84 18.68
C ILE A 173 -18.87 3.29 20.10
N ASP A 174 -18.31 2.10 20.27
CA ASP A 174 -18.14 1.52 21.59
C ASP A 174 -17.04 2.34 22.28
N GLU A 175 -17.46 3.34 23.07
CA GLU A 175 -16.56 4.20 23.81
C GLU A 175 -15.59 3.38 24.68
N LYS A 176 -15.97 2.16 25.11
CA LYS A 176 -15.08 1.27 25.87
C LYS A 176 -13.97 0.71 24.97
N LYS A 177 -14.25 0.37 23.72
CA LYS A 177 -13.29 -0.18 22.75
C LYS A 177 -12.16 0.81 22.41
N TYR A 178 -12.44 2.11 22.46
CA TYR A 178 -11.47 3.16 22.13
C TYR A 178 -10.95 3.95 23.33
N SER A 179 -11.46 3.66 24.54
CA SER A 179 -11.04 4.29 25.79
C SER A 179 -9.53 4.18 26.05
N SER A 180 -8.89 3.10 25.60
CA SER A 180 -7.44 2.86 25.73
C SER A 180 -6.58 3.77 24.84
N PHE A 181 -7.16 4.39 23.80
CA PHE A 181 -6.46 5.28 22.87
C PHE A 181 -6.62 6.76 23.24
N ILE A 182 -7.54 7.09 24.14
CA ILE A 182 -7.72 8.45 24.66
C ILE A 182 -6.79 8.60 25.87
N ARG A 183 -5.51 8.90 25.62
CA ARG A 183 -4.64 9.41 26.69
C ARG A 183 -5.14 10.81 27.07
N LYS A 184 -5.68 10.93 28.28
CA LYS A 184 -5.92 12.22 28.93
C LYS A 184 -4.58 12.95 29.01
N ILE A 185 -4.51 14.13 28.40
CA ILE A 185 -3.50 15.16 28.68
C ILE A 185 -3.80 15.74 30.06
#